data_AF-A0A4Q3L8M9-F1
#
_entry.id   AF-A0A4Q3L8M9-F1
#
_cell.length_a   1.000
_cell.length_b   1.000
_cell.length_c   1.000
_cell.angle_alpha   90.00
_cell.angle_beta   90.00
_cell.angle_gamma   90.00
#
_symmetry.space_group_name_H-M   'P 1'
#
loop_
_entity.id
_entity.type
_entity.pdbx_description
1 polymer ?
#
loop_
_entity_poly.entity_id
_entity_poly.type
_entity_poly.pdbx_seq_one_letter_code
_entity_poly.pdbx_strand_id
1 'polypeptide(L)'
;MMNTLDALCEAAAGFPHYSSEPTYHCTVTFARQKAREAAAARNRMLVMFKPECFRALDDLSPVPHRGQTQLSEVLHAWDRLLRQTDSHVLAVCLFNGAWATRGKLYATLYQTLAKVSMEGTSALHLGARQALQALLPTDKRALGGHQLLARSTLSAKELQVATDRAGTEKFGANLYLATLHLDGRDQHVINGFSPYQQEHLERTPSTLGACVVDTPLRWPDARGGLVGHIDPRLAAAGSLRRLLYEARLHSNPWDIAHNGAHISAGPFEAISQISQIFPAAAAQELVAWDNDDLALIQRNPLVTRAQNNPAPLYEVTELVETNDAYSLFDDCRARGAIVLDTARPHRP
;
A
#
# COMPACT_ATOMS: atom_id res chain seq x y z
N MET A 1 20.71 15.25 -16.87
CA MET A 1 20.26 14.55 -15.65
C MET A 1 19.14 13.65 -16.09
N MET A 2 19.34 12.34 -16.02
CA MET A 2 18.33 11.35 -16.43
C MET A 2 17.06 11.59 -15.60
N ASN A 3 15.89 11.67 -16.25
CA ASN A 3 14.67 11.83 -15.47
C ASN A 3 14.39 10.50 -14.73
N THR A 4 13.78 10.54 -13.56
CA THR A 4 13.63 9.36 -12.70
C THR A 4 12.78 8.25 -13.32
N LEU A 5 11.99 8.56 -14.35
CA LEU A 5 11.17 7.58 -15.07
C LEU A 5 11.94 6.93 -16.22
N ASP A 6 12.92 7.62 -16.81
CA ASP A 6 13.95 6.99 -17.64
C ASP A 6 14.72 5.96 -16.80
N ALA A 7 15.00 6.27 -15.52
CA ALA A 7 15.63 5.32 -14.61
C ALA A 7 14.76 4.08 -14.33
N LEU A 8 13.43 4.24 -14.21
CA LEU A 8 12.50 3.11 -14.10
C LEU A 8 12.48 2.28 -15.40
N CYS A 9 12.44 2.94 -16.56
CA CYS A 9 12.47 2.30 -17.88
C CYS A 9 13.80 1.56 -18.14
N GLU A 10 14.93 2.16 -17.79
CA GLU A 10 16.26 1.56 -17.90
C GLU A 10 16.41 0.38 -16.94
N ALA A 11 16.00 0.56 -15.67
CA ALA A 11 15.97 -0.51 -14.69
C ALA A 11 15.11 -1.68 -15.18
N ALA A 12 13.95 -1.38 -15.78
CA ALA A 12 13.04 -2.40 -16.30
C ALA A 12 13.64 -3.14 -17.50
N ALA A 13 14.31 -2.44 -18.43
CA ALA A 13 14.89 -3.06 -19.63
C ALA A 13 15.92 -4.16 -19.32
N GLY A 14 16.61 -4.08 -18.18
CA GLY A 14 17.58 -5.09 -17.72
C GLY A 14 17.06 -6.02 -16.62
N PHE A 15 15.79 -5.88 -16.19
CA PHE A 15 15.27 -6.62 -15.05
C PHE A 15 14.82 -8.03 -15.45
N PRO A 16 15.22 -9.10 -14.75
CA PRO A 16 14.82 -10.47 -15.09
C PRO A 16 13.39 -10.74 -14.63
N HIS A 17 12.41 -10.25 -15.40
CA HIS A 17 10.98 -10.29 -15.10
C HIS A 17 10.43 -11.70 -14.77
N TYR A 18 11.07 -12.76 -15.28
CA TYR A 18 10.64 -14.15 -15.13
C TYR A 18 11.49 -14.99 -14.18
N SER A 19 12.35 -14.37 -13.38
CA SER A 19 13.14 -15.11 -12.39
C SER A 19 12.24 -15.66 -11.28
N SER A 20 12.38 -16.94 -10.98
CA SER A 20 11.87 -17.54 -9.73
C SER A 20 12.73 -17.18 -8.52
N GLU A 21 13.95 -16.71 -8.75
CA GLU A 21 14.87 -16.26 -7.69
C GLU A 21 14.57 -14.82 -7.30
N PRO A 22 14.60 -14.48 -5.99
CA PRO A 22 14.42 -13.12 -5.52
C PRO A 22 15.37 -12.14 -6.22
N THR A 23 14.80 -11.18 -6.97
CA THR A 23 15.56 -10.15 -7.67
C THR A 23 15.12 -8.77 -7.23
N TYR A 24 16.09 -7.87 -7.08
CA TYR A 24 15.90 -6.52 -6.60
C TYR A 24 16.90 -5.57 -7.28
N HIS A 25 16.42 -4.45 -7.79
CA HIS A 25 17.23 -3.38 -8.35
C HIS A 25 16.73 -2.04 -7.78
N CYS A 26 17.63 -1.19 -7.31
CA CYS A 26 17.27 0.11 -6.76
C CYS A 26 18.20 1.18 -7.32
N THR A 27 17.60 2.25 -7.83
CA THR A 27 18.28 3.44 -8.31
C THR A 27 17.79 4.64 -7.50
N VAL A 28 18.73 5.36 -6.93
CA VAL A 28 18.46 6.56 -6.13
C VAL A 28 18.91 7.76 -6.96
N THR A 29 18.01 8.70 -7.25
CA THR A 29 18.25 9.78 -8.21
C THR A 29 18.76 11.08 -7.59
N PHE A 30 19.23 11.04 -6.33
CA PHE A 30 19.55 12.24 -5.56
C PHE A 30 20.55 13.18 -6.26
N ALA A 31 20.06 14.37 -6.64
CA ALA A 31 20.87 15.59 -6.62
C ALA A 31 20.96 16.05 -5.16
N ARG A 32 22.08 15.73 -4.49
CA ARG A 32 22.38 15.86 -3.04
C ARG A 32 22.08 17.21 -2.35
N GLN A 33 21.62 18.25 -3.05
CA GLN A 33 21.52 19.61 -2.50
C GLN A 33 20.09 20.07 -2.16
N LYS A 34 19.05 19.60 -2.87
CA LYS A 34 17.65 20.06 -2.63
C LYS A 34 16.90 19.31 -1.52
N ALA A 35 17.24 18.06 -1.24
CA ALA A 35 16.53 17.24 -0.25
C ALA A 35 16.73 17.70 1.20
N ARG A 36 17.85 18.36 1.51
CA ARG A 36 18.12 18.95 2.83
C ARG A 36 17.45 20.30 3.03
N GLU A 37 17.35 21.11 1.98
CA GLU A 37 16.75 22.46 2.05
C GLU A 37 15.21 22.42 2.03
N ALA A 38 14.60 21.34 1.52
CA ALA A 38 13.15 21.19 1.39
C ALA A 38 12.48 20.29 2.47
N ALA A 39 13.27 19.70 3.38
CA ALA A 39 12.81 18.64 4.29
C ALA A 39 11.80 19.08 5.37
N ALA A 40 11.63 20.37 5.63
CA ALA A 40 10.80 20.82 6.75
C ALA A 40 9.31 20.99 6.42
N ALA A 41 8.84 20.73 5.19
CA ALA A 41 7.42 20.99 4.85
C ALA A 41 6.82 20.12 3.73
N ARG A 42 7.54 19.11 3.20
CA ARG A 42 7.09 18.34 2.03
C ARG A 42 6.70 16.93 2.41
N ASN A 43 5.66 16.42 1.77
CA ASN A 43 5.16 15.06 1.98
C ASN A 43 5.99 14.08 1.13
N ARG A 44 6.46 13.01 1.77
CA ARG A 44 7.14 11.90 1.10
C ARG A 44 6.25 10.68 1.12
N MET A 45 5.96 10.14 -0.06
CA MET A 45 5.00 9.06 -0.25
C MET A 45 5.67 7.90 -0.96
N LEU A 46 5.34 6.68 -0.55
CA LEU A 46 5.59 5.53 -1.41
C LEU A 46 4.48 5.43 -2.45
N VAL A 47 4.84 5.36 -3.72
CA VAL A 47 3.94 4.95 -4.81
C VAL A 47 4.49 3.66 -5.41
N MET A 48 3.69 2.60 -5.42
CA MET A 48 4.09 1.31 -5.98
C MET A 48 3.19 0.92 -7.15
N PHE A 49 3.82 0.56 -8.26
CA PHE A 49 3.23 -0.06 -9.43
C PHE A 49 3.06 -1.57 -9.19
N LYS A 50 1.84 -2.05 -9.35
CA LYS A 50 1.45 -3.45 -9.15
C LYS A 50 1.78 -4.30 -10.38
N PRO A 51 1.79 -5.64 -10.26
CA PRO A 51 2.18 -6.55 -11.34
C PRO A 51 1.50 -6.32 -12.68
N GLU A 52 0.22 -5.98 -12.67
CA GLU A 52 -0.56 -5.75 -13.89
C GLU A 52 -0.02 -4.60 -14.75
N CYS A 53 0.69 -3.62 -14.19
CA CYS A 53 1.37 -2.58 -14.97
C CYS A 53 2.49 -3.14 -15.84
N PHE A 54 3.15 -4.20 -15.38
CA PHE A 54 4.28 -4.82 -16.06
C PHE A 54 3.88 -6.02 -16.91
N ARG A 55 2.66 -6.56 -16.76
CA ARG A 55 2.15 -7.66 -17.58
C ARG A 55 2.14 -7.36 -19.09
N ALA A 56 2.03 -6.10 -19.48
CA ALA A 56 2.16 -5.69 -20.88
C ALA A 56 3.56 -5.93 -21.46
N LEU A 57 4.59 -5.91 -20.59
CA LEU A 57 5.94 -6.35 -20.92
C LEU A 57 6.02 -7.88 -20.97
N ASP A 58 5.15 -8.56 -20.20
CA ASP A 58 5.14 -10.01 -20.06
C ASP A 58 4.37 -10.75 -21.18
N ASP A 59 3.40 -10.12 -21.83
CA ASP A 59 2.68 -10.66 -23.00
C ASP A 59 3.55 -10.50 -24.25
N LEU A 60 4.59 -11.34 -24.36
CA LEU A 60 5.44 -11.52 -25.53
C LEU A 60 4.63 -12.15 -26.69
N SER A 61 3.71 -11.37 -27.26
CA SER A 61 3.48 -11.43 -28.70
C SER A 61 4.82 -11.13 -29.39
N PRO A 62 5.16 -11.77 -30.53
CA PRO A 62 6.44 -11.54 -31.25
C PRO A 62 6.64 -10.11 -31.77
N VAL A 63 5.79 -9.16 -31.36
CA VAL A 63 5.93 -7.72 -31.56
C VAL A 63 6.28 -7.08 -30.20
N PRO A 64 7.57 -7.09 -29.78
CA PRO A 64 8.04 -6.63 -28.47
C PRO A 64 7.84 -5.14 -28.16
N HIS A 65 7.15 -4.38 -29.03
CA HIS A 65 7.13 -2.92 -28.94
C HIS A 65 5.89 -2.36 -28.26
N ARG A 66 4.73 -3.02 -28.30
CA ARG A 66 3.47 -2.32 -27.94
C ARG A 66 3.30 -2.07 -26.44
N GLY A 67 3.49 -3.09 -25.59
CA GLY A 67 3.27 -2.96 -24.14
C GLY A 67 4.32 -2.08 -23.45
N GLN A 68 5.58 -2.16 -23.88
CA GLN A 68 6.66 -1.31 -23.39
C GLN A 68 6.44 0.16 -23.76
N THR A 69 5.97 0.44 -24.98
CA THR A 69 5.61 1.80 -25.39
C THR A 69 4.46 2.34 -24.55
N GLN A 70 3.42 1.55 -24.27
CA GLN A 70 2.26 2.05 -23.50
C GLN A 70 2.58 2.34 -22.03
N LEU A 71 3.33 1.45 -21.34
CA LEU A 71 3.76 1.75 -19.97
C LEU A 71 4.67 2.96 -19.95
N SER A 72 5.60 3.06 -20.90
CA SER A 72 6.46 4.25 -21.05
C SER A 72 5.64 5.52 -21.25
N GLU A 73 4.62 5.51 -22.12
CA GLU A 73 3.72 6.66 -22.32
C GLU A 73 2.98 7.07 -21.05
N VAL A 74 2.48 6.10 -20.27
CA VAL A 74 1.84 6.36 -18.97
C VAL A 74 2.82 7.01 -18.01
N LEU A 75 4.04 6.47 -17.91
CA LEU A 75 5.08 7.00 -17.04
C LEU A 75 5.47 8.43 -17.45
N HIS A 76 5.68 8.69 -18.74
CA HIS A 76 5.95 10.04 -19.24
C HIS A 76 4.80 11.01 -18.99
N ALA A 77 3.54 10.57 -19.11
CA ALA A 77 2.38 11.38 -18.78
C ALA A 77 2.33 11.71 -17.28
N TRP A 78 2.65 10.74 -16.44
CA TRP A 78 2.73 10.94 -15.00
C TRP A 78 3.90 11.85 -14.60
N ASP A 79 5.07 11.75 -15.25
CA ASP A 79 6.20 12.68 -15.07
C ASP A 79 5.77 14.13 -15.29
N ARG A 80 5.00 14.37 -16.37
CA ARG A 80 4.49 15.70 -16.67
C ARG A 80 3.60 16.23 -15.55
N LEU A 81 2.72 15.39 -15.00
CA LEU A 81 1.87 15.76 -13.86
C LEU A 81 2.71 16.04 -12.60
N LEU A 82 3.72 15.22 -12.32
CA LEU A 82 4.62 15.44 -11.19
C LEU A 82 5.31 16.80 -11.32
N ARG A 83 5.87 17.13 -12.50
CA ARG A 83 6.48 18.44 -12.74
C ARG A 83 5.50 19.60 -12.61
N GLN A 84 4.28 19.46 -13.12
CA GLN A 84 3.25 20.50 -13.02
C GLN A 84 2.85 20.82 -11.57
N THR A 85 3.01 19.84 -10.67
CA THR A 85 2.69 19.98 -9.25
C THR A 85 3.92 20.21 -8.37
N ASP A 86 5.09 20.49 -8.98
CA ASP A 86 6.39 20.55 -8.31
C ASP A 86 6.69 19.31 -7.44
N SER A 87 6.22 18.14 -7.88
CA SER A 87 6.51 16.85 -7.28
C SER A 87 7.68 16.17 -7.98
N HIS A 88 8.50 15.44 -7.23
CA HIS A 88 9.73 14.83 -7.73
C HIS A 88 9.85 13.39 -7.25
N VAL A 89 10.38 12.51 -8.10
CA VAL A 89 10.71 11.14 -7.68
C VAL A 89 12.17 11.09 -7.20
N LEU A 90 12.37 10.72 -5.94
CA LEU A 90 13.68 10.69 -5.26
C LEU A 90 14.42 9.36 -5.43
N ALA A 91 13.67 8.26 -5.52
CA ALA A 91 14.22 6.92 -5.63
C ALA A 91 13.22 6.01 -6.32
N VAL A 92 13.74 4.99 -6.98
CA VAL A 92 12.99 3.94 -7.67
C VAL A 92 13.62 2.59 -7.33
N CYS A 93 12.79 1.58 -7.10
CA CYS A 93 13.24 0.20 -7.11
C CYS A 93 12.29 -0.69 -7.92
N LEU A 94 12.85 -1.74 -8.48
CA LEU A 94 12.15 -2.85 -9.12
C LEU A 94 12.46 -4.12 -8.35
N PHE A 95 11.44 -4.95 -8.16
CA PHE A 95 11.58 -6.24 -7.51
C PHE A 95 10.57 -7.22 -8.08
N ASN A 96 10.89 -8.51 -8.01
CA ASN A 96 9.99 -9.56 -8.49
C ASN A 96 9.11 -10.13 -7.38
N GLY A 97 8.11 -10.94 -7.78
CA GLY A 97 7.23 -11.66 -6.87
C GLY A 97 7.97 -12.49 -5.82
N ALA A 98 9.05 -13.18 -6.20
CA ALA A 98 9.85 -13.98 -5.27
C ALA A 98 10.51 -13.13 -4.16
N TRP A 99 11.01 -11.93 -4.49
CA TRP A 99 11.48 -10.97 -3.51
C TRP A 99 10.32 -10.46 -2.64
N ALA A 100 9.18 -10.15 -3.25
CA ALA A 100 7.98 -9.69 -2.54
C ALA A 100 7.49 -10.71 -1.51
N THR A 101 7.42 -11.99 -1.87
CA THR A 101 7.06 -13.09 -0.95
C THR A 101 8.07 -13.20 0.20
N ARG A 102 9.37 -13.23 -0.11
CA ARG A 102 10.43 -13.36 0.90
C ARG A 102 10.44 -12.19 1.88
N GLY A 103 10.24 -10.98 1.38
CA GLY A 103 10.17 -9.75 2.16
C GLY A 103 8.82 -9.50 2.84
N LYS A 104 7.82 -10.39 2.64
CA LYS A 104 6.45 -10.22 3.12
C LYS A 104 5.84 -8.87 2.71
N LEU A 105 6.05 -8.48 1.45
CA LEU A 105 5.68 -7.17 0.93
C LEU A 105 4.22 -6.82 1.20
N TYR A 106 3.31 -7.80 1.09
CA TYR A 106 1.90 -7.57 1.38
C TYR A 106 1.67 -7.08 2.82
N ALA A 107 2.31 -7.73 3.80
CA ALA A 107 2.22 -7.34 5.20
C ALA A 107 2.90 -5.98 5.48
N THR A 108 3.94 -5.63 4.72
CA THR A 108 4.60 -4.31 4.77
C THR A 108 3.67 -3.20 4.27
N LEU A 109 3.00 -3.40 3.14
CA LEU A 109 2.15 -2.39 2.51
C LEU A 109 0.79 -2.24 3.18
N TYR A 110 0.26 -3.33 3.74
CA TYR A 110 -1.11 -3.42 4.25
C TYR A 110 -1.16 -3.93 5.69
N GLN A 111 -0.28 -3.43 6.58
CA GLN A 111 -0.05 -4.01 7.90
C GLN A 111 -1.31 -4.31 8.72
N THR A 112 -2.17 -3.31 8.98
CA THR A 112 -3.42 -3.51 9.73
C THR A 112 -4.34 -4.50 9.03
N LEU A 113 -4.49 -4.34 7.72
CA LEU A 113 -5.39 -5.14 6.90
C LEU A 113 -4.96 -6.61 6.86
N ALA A 114 -3.66 -6.87 6.66
CA ALA A 114 -3.04 -8.18 6.68
C ALA A 114 -3.17 -8.84 8.05
N LYS A 115 -2.80 -8.14 9.14
CA LYS A 115 -2.91 -8.63 10.51
C LYS A 115 -4.34 -9.06 10.82
N VAL A 116 -5.32 -8.21 10.58
CA VAL A 116 -6.73 -8.53 10.85
C VAL A 116 -7.28 -9.61 9.93
N SER A 117 -6.83 -9.68 8.68
CA SER A 117 -7.22 -10.76 7.78
C SER A 117 -6.70 -12.14 8.24
N MET A 118 -5.50 -12.19 8.83
CA MET A 118 -4.89 -13.43 9.37
C MET A 118 -5.43 -13.82 10.76
N GLU A 119 -5.59 -12.84 11.65
CA GLU A 119 -5.90 -13.07 13.07
C GLU A 119 -7.39 -12.83 13.42
N GLY A 120 -8.15 -12.24 12.50
CA GLY A 120 -9.57 -11.93 12.67
C GLY A 120 -9.81 -10.88 13.75
N THR A 121 -10.91 -11.06 14.50
CA THR A 121 -11.34 -10.13 15.57
C THR A 121 -10.34 -10.03 16.72
N SER A 122 -9.43 -10.99 16.87
CA SER A 122 -8.41 -10.98 17.92
C SER A 122 -7.38 -9.87 17.73
N ALA A 123 -7.12 -9.45 16.48
CA ALA A 123 -6.20 -8.37 16.12
C ALA A 123 -6.81 -6.96 16.18
N LEU A 124 -8.12 -6.83 16.39
CA LEU A 124 -8.76 -5.52 16.45
C LEU A 124 -8.38 -4.80 17.74
N HIS A 125 -8.00 -3.52 17.64
CA HIS A 125 -7.94 -2.63 18.79
C HIS A 125 -9.35 -2.33 19.32
N LEU A 126 -9.45 -1.74 20.52
CA LEU A 126 -10.72 -1.54 21.21
C LEU A 126 -11.76 -0.78 20.37
N GLY A 127 -11.36 0.33 19.76
CA GLY A 127 -12.25 1.14 18.91
C GLY A 127 -12.83 0.36 17.74
N ALA A 128 -12.00 -0.40 17.02
CA ALA A 128 -12.48 -1.23 15.92
C ALA A 128 -13.39 -2.39 16.37
N ARG A 129 -13.18 -2.95 17.58
CA ARG A 129 -14.11 -3.95 18.13
C ARG A 129 -15.48 -3.35 18.41
N GLN A 130 -15.53 -2.14 18.97
CA GLN A 130 -16.78 -1.43 19.23
C GLN A 130 -17.50 -1.09 17.92
N ALA A 131 -16.78 -0.62 16.91
CA ALA A 131 -17.34 -0.37 15.58
C ALA A 131 -17.89 -1.65 14.93
N LEU A 132 -17.15 -2.77 15.02
CA LEU A 132 -17.63 -4.06 14.52
C LEU A 132 -18.90 -4.54 15.25
N GLN A 133 -18.98 -4.37 16.58
CA GLN A 133 -20.16 -4.73 17.38
C GLN A 133 -21.40 -3.92 17.01
N ALA A 134 -21.22 -2.69 16.50
CA ALA A 134 -22.33 -1.88 16.01
C ALA A 134 -22.89 -2.40 14.67
N LEU A 135 -22.06 -3.07 13.86
CA LEU A 135 -22.46 -3.66 12.57
C LEU A 135 -22.94 -5.10 12.68
N LEU A 136 -22.42 -5.84 13.66
CA LEU A 136 -22.63 -7.27 13.77
C LEU A 136 -23.22 -7.64 15.14
N PRO A 137 -24.36 -8.34 15.19
CA PRO A 137 -24.94 -8.82 16.45
C PRO A 137 -23.95 -9.62 17.30
N THR A 138 -24.05 -9.50 18.63
CA THR A 138 -23.08 -10.08 19.57
C THR A 138 -22.99 -11.61 19.55
N ASP A 139 -24.03 -12.29 19.05
CA ASP A 139 -24.07 -13.75 18.89
C ASP A 139 -23.39 -14.23 17.59
N LYS A 140 -23.11 -13.32 16.66
CA LYS A 140 -22.45 -13.61 15.39
C LYS A 140 -20.95 -13.41 15.50
N ARG A 141 -20.21 -14.19 14.71
CA ARG A 141 -18.74 -14.14 14.65
C ARG A 141 -18.31 -13.68 13.28
N ALA A 142 -17.31 -12.81 13.24
CA ALA A 142 -16.59 -12.47 12.03
C ALA A 142 -15.22 -13.15 12.01
N LEU A 143 -14.82 -13.64 10.84
CA LEU A 143 -13.51 -14.22 10.58
C LEU A 143 -12.68 -13.26 9.73
N GLY A 144 -11.36 -13.26 9.89
CA GLY A 144 -10.49 -12.61 8.90
C GLY A 144 -10.54 -13.33 7.54
N GLY A 145 -10.24 -12.64 6.44
CA GLY A 145 -10.25 -13.21 5.10
C GLY A 145 -9.44 -14.51 4.98
N HIS A 146 -8.22 -14.54 5.52
CA HIS A 146 -7.39 -15.77 5.54
C HIS A 146 -7.97 -16.85 6.45
N GLN A 147 -8.61 -16.49 7.56
CA GLN A 147 -9.25 -17.45 8.46
C GLN A 147 -10.46 -18.14 7.81
N LEU A 148 -11.27 -17.38 7.07
CA LEU A 148 -12.40 -17.95 6.33
C LEU A 148 -11.88 -18.84 5.19
N LEU A 149 -10.89 -18.36 4.43
CA LEU A 149 -10.28 -19.14 3.34
C LEU A 149 -9.80 -20.51 3.83
N ALA A 150 -9.07 -20.56 4.94
CA ALA A 150 -8.55 -21.78 5.56
C ALA A 150 -9.63 -22.77 6.05
N ARG A 151 -10.90 -22.35 6.12
CA ARG A 151 -12.06 -23.16 6.56
C ARG A 151 -13.05 -23.43 5.44
N SER A 152 -12.76 -22.97 4.23
CA SER A 152 -13.64 -23.07 3.07
C SER A 152 -12.97 -23.88 1.95
N THR A 153 -13.75 -24.27 0.95
CA THR A 153 -13.24 -24.83 -0.30
C THR A 153 -12.93 -23.77 -1.36
N LEU A 154 -13.17 -22.49 -1.05
CA LEU A 154 -12.93 -21.39 -1.97
C LEU A 154 -11.42 -21.21 -2.19
N SER A 155 -11.05 -20.82 -3.39
CA SER A 155 -9.79 -20.15 -3.68
C SER A 155 -9.84 -18.69 -3.22
N ALA A 156 -8.67 -18.05 -3.08
CA ALA A 156 -8.61 -16.62 -2.75
C ALA A 156 -9.38 -15.76 -3.76
N LYS A 157 -9.32 -16.11 -5.05
CA LYS A 157 -10.06 -15.41 -6.10
C LYS A 157 -11.58 -15.58 -5.94
N GLU A 158 -12.06 -16.78 -5.62
CA GLU A 158 -13.49 -17.00 -5.39
C GLU A 158 -13.98 -16.25 -4.15
N LEU A 159 -13.18 -16.19 -3.08
CA LEU A 159 -13.50 -15.40 -1.89
C LEU A 159 -13.55 -13.89 -2.20
N GLN A 160 -12.61 -13.38 -3.00
CA GLN A 160 -12.66 -12.00 -3.51
C GLN A 160 -13.95 -11.74 -4.27
N VAL A 161 -14.31 -12.59 -5.24
CA VAL A 161 -15.52 -12.43 -6.06
C VAL A 161 -16.78 -12.49 -5.20
N ALA A 162 -16.84 -13.39 -4.22
CA ALA A 162 -17.94 -13.45 -3.26
C ALA A 162 -18.04 -12.17 -2.43
N THR A 163 -16.90 -11.64 -1.96
CA THR A 163 -16.81 -10.39 -1.21
C THR A 163 -17.28 -9.19 -2.03
N ASP A 164 -16.83 -9.07 -3.28
CA ASP A 164 -17.22 -7.99 -4.18
C ASP A 164 -18.73 -8.00 -4.48
N ARG A 165 -19.30 -9.20 -4.68
CA ARG A 165 -20.73 -9.38 -4.94
C ARG A 165 -21.60 -9.03 -3.72
N ALA A 166 -21.14 -9.39 -2.52
CA ALA A 166 -21.83 -9.07 -1.28
C ALA A 166 -21.76 -7.58 -0.93
N GLY A 167 -20.74 -6.88 -1.45
CA GLY A 167 -20.39 -5.54 -0.99
C GLY A 167 -19.68 -5.58 0.37
N THR A 168 -19.10 -4.44 0.74
CA THR A 168 -18.42 -4.29 2.03
C THR A 168 -18.85 -3.02 2.74
N GLU A 169 -18.88 -3.08 4.07
CA GLU A 169 -19.07 -1.92 4.93
C GLU A 169 -17.76 -1.60 5.65
N LYS A 170 -17.27 -0.36 5.50
CA LYS A 170 -16.05 0.11 6.16
C LYS A 170 -16.36 0.48 7.61
N PHE A 171 -15.64 -0.10 8.56
CA PHE A 171 -15.85 0.15 10.00
C PHE A 171 -14.60 0.63 10.75
N GLY A 172 -13.52 0.89 10.02
CA GLY A 172 -12.27 1.45 10.54
C GLY A 172 -11.25 1.68 9.43
N ALA A 173 -10.09 2.21 9.78
CA ALA A 173 -8.99 2.39 8.82
C ALA A 173 -8.52 1.01 8.33
N ASN A 174 -8.71 0.76 7.02
CA ASN A 174 -8.39 -0.52 6.38
C ASN A 174 -9.17 -1.75 6.91
N LEU A 175 -10.37 -1.53 7.46
CA LEU A 175 -11.24 -2.57 7.99
C LEU A 175 -12.61 -2.57 7.29
N TYR A 176 -12.93 -3.69 6.66
CA TYR A 176 -14.12 -3.86 5.84
C TYR A 176 -14.83 -5.16 6.21
N LEU A 177 -16.13 -5.10 6.46
CA LEU A 177 -16.97 -6.26 6.77
C LEU A 177 -17.81 -6.63 5.55
N ALA A 178 -17.87 -7.91 5.20
CA ALA A 178 -18.86 -8.46 4.27
C ALA A 178 -19.62 -9.61 4.93
N THR A 179 -20.86 -9.82 4.48
CA THR A 179 -21.67 -10.99 4.85
C THR A 179 -21.88 -11.84 3.61
N LEU A 180 -21.27 -13.03 3.59
CA LEU A 180 -21.31 -13.96 2.47
C LEU A 180 -22.31 -15.07 2.76
N HIS A 181 -23.14 -15.43 1.79
CA HIS A 181 -24.03 -16.59 1.91
C HIS A 181 -23.34 -17.83 1.32
N LEU A 182 -22.74 -18.65 2.18
CA LEU A 182 -21.96 -19.84 1.82
C LEU A 182 -22.58 -21.09 2.46
N ASP A 183 -22.80 -22.14 1.67
CA ASP A 183 -23.39 -23.42 2.13
C ASP A 183 -24.72 -23.26 2.89
N GLY A 184 -25.56 -22.33 2.44
CA GLY A 184 -26.86 -22.04 3.04
C GLY A 184 -26.77 -21.30 4.39
N ARG A 185 -25.61 -20.73 4.74
CA ARG A 185 -25.37 -19.99 5.98
C ARG A 185 -24.66 -18.67 5.72
N ASP A 186 -24.96 -17.69 6.56
CA ASP A 186 -24.25 -16.42 6.53
C ASP A 186 -22.90 -16.55 7.24
N GLN A 187 -21.84 -16.14 6.54
CA GLN A 187 -20.46 -16.05 7.01
C GLN A 187 -20.03 -14.59 6.99
N HIS A 188 -19.68 -14.04 8.14
CA HIS A 188 -19.19 -12.67 8.23
C HIS A 188 -17.67 -12.66 8.12
N VAL A 189 -17.14 -11.88 7.18
CA VAL A 189 -15.71 -11.84 6.88
C VAL A 189 -15.18 -10.42 6.93
N ILE A 190 -14.06 -10.25 7.64
CA ILE A 190 -13.30 -9.00 7.69
C ILE A 190 -12.20 -9.07 6.64
N ASN A 191 -12.15 -8.07 5.76
CA ASN A 191 -11.17 -7.95 4.68
C ASN A 191 -11.13 -9.20 3.79
N GLY A 192 -12.30 -9.71 3.35
CA GLY A 192 -12.39 -10.95 2.55
C GLY A 192 -11.59 -10.94 1.24
N PHE A 193 -11.31 -9.76 0.68
CA PHE A 193 -10.47 -9.55 -0.50
C PHE A 193 -8.96 -9.74 -0.26
N SER A 194 -8.54 -9.69 1.00
CA SER A 194 -7.13 -9.66 1.40
C SER A 194 -6.28 -10.84 0.88
N PRO A 195 -6.75 -12.10 0.94
CA PRO A 195 -5.93 -13.22 0.44
C PRO A 195 -5.61 -13.09 -1.04
N TYR A 196 -6.59 -12.67 -1.86
CA TYR A 196 -6.35 -12.48 -3.29
C TYR A 196 -5.40 -11.32 -3.56
N GLN A 197 -5.50 -10.25 -2.78
CA GLN A 197 -4.57 -9.12 -2.88
C GLN A 197 -3.13 -9.53 -2.54
N GLN A 198 -2.94 -10.39 -1.54
CA GLN A 198 -1.63 -10.96 -1.22
C GLN A 198 -1.11 -11.82 -2.36
N GLU A 199 -1.90 -12.80 -2.82
CA GLU A 199 -1.53 -13.67 -3.94
C GLU A 199 -1.16 -12.86 -5.18
N HIS A 200 -1.92 -11.81 -5.50
CA HIS A 200 -1.67 -10.98 -6.67
C HIS A 200 -0.32 -10.26 -6.61
N LEU A 201 0.06 -9.72 -5.44
CA LEU A 201 1.32 -8.99 -5.25
C LEU A 201 2.55 -9.89 -5.10
N GLU A 202 2.36 -11.08 -4.53
CA GLU A 202 3.44 -12.02 -4.22
C GLU A 202 3.52 -13.17 -5.25
N ARG A 203 2.76 -13.08 -6.35
CA ARG A 203 2.77 -14.09 -7.43
C ARG A 203 4.12 -14.15 -8.11
N THR A 204 4.62 -15.35 -8.38
CA THR A 204 5.83 -15.59 -9.18
C THR A 204 5.49 -16.34 -10.47
N PRO A 205 6.03 -15.93 -11.64
CA PRO A 205 6.79 -14.70 -11.87
C PRO A 205 5.88 -13.46 -11.89
N SER A 206 6.41 -12.34 -11.39
CA SER A 206 5.83 -11.01 -11.55
C SER A 206 6.89 -9.94 -11.32
N THR A 207 6.66 -8.74 -11.85
CA THR A 207 7.49 -7.56 -11.59
C THR A 207 6.66 -6.50 -10.90
N LEU A 208 7.24 -5.82 -9.92
CA LEU A 208 6.68 -4.68 -9.24
C LEU A 208 7.70 -3.54 -9.28
N GLY A 209 7.22 -2.32 -9.16
CA GLY A 209 8.09 -1.14 -9.02
C GLY A 209 7.60 -0.26 -7.90
N ALA A 210 8.52 0.31 -7.11
CA ALA A 210 8.17 1.29 -6.11
C ALA A 210 9.01 2.55 -6.30
N CYS A 211 8.44 3.69 -5.95
CA CYS A 211 9.12 4.97 -6.02
C CYS A 211 8.78 5.83 -4.81
N VAL A 212 9.74 6.65 -4.40
CA VAL A 212 9.53 7.68 -3.37
C VAL A 212 9.24 8.99 -4.07
N VAL A 213 8.01 9.47 -3.90
CA VAL A 213 7.56 10.76 -4.44
C VAL A 213 7.62 11.80 -3.32
N ASP A 214 8.31 12.90 -3.59
CA ASP A 214 8.39 14.08 -2.73
C ASP A 214 7.54 15.19 -3.34
N THR A 215 6.55 15.69 -2.60
CA THR A 215 5.52 16.59 -3.13
C THR A 215 5.19 17.71 -2.13
N PRO A 216 4.89 18.93 -2.59
CA PRO A 216 4.37 19.99 -1.73
C PRO A 216 2.85 19.84 -1.52
N LEU A 217 2.20 18.94 -2.25
CA LEU A 217 0.76 18.72 -2.14
C LEU A 217 0.41 18.11 -0.79
N ARG A 218 -0.75 18.50 -0.27
CA ARG A 218 -1.38 17.88 0.90
C ARG A 218 -1.69 16.41 0.63
N TRP A 219 -1.70 15.58 1.66
CA TRP A 219 -1.94 14.13 1.50
C TRP A 219 -3.22 13.77 0.73
N PRO A 220 -4.40 14.38 1.01
CA PRO A 220 -5.60 14.13 0.23
C PRO A 220 -5.45 14.49 -1.25
N ASP A 221 -4.82 15.63 -1.53
CA ASP A 221 -4.63 16.16 -2.88
C ASP A 221 -3.64 15.31 -3.67
N ALA A 222 -2.57 14.83 -3.04
CA ALA A 222 -1.62 13.94 -3.66
C ALA A 222 -2.23 12.55 -3.96
N ARG A 223 -2.96 11.97 -2.99
CA ARG A 223 -3.64 10.66 -3.20
C ARG A 223 -4.71 10.76 -4.28
N GLY A 224 -5.53 11.81 -4.27
CA GLY A 224 -6.60 12.01 -5.24
C GLY A 224 -6.14 12.51 -6.61
N GLY A 225 -5.18 13.42 -6.64
CA GLY A 225 -4.73 14.13 -7.85
C GLY A 225 -3.56 13.45 -8.54
N LEU A 226 -2.52 13.02 -7.81
CA LEU A 226 -1.35 12.37 -8.44
C LEU A 226 -1.60 10.91 -8.77
N VAL A 227 -2.21 10.16 -7.82
CA VAL A 227 -2.45 8.73 -8.00
C VAL A 227 -3.86 8.46 -8.51
N GLY A 228 -4.88 9.06 -7.91
CA GLY A 228 -6.28 8.89 -8.34
C GLY A 228 -7.10 8.01 -7.41
N HIS A 229 -8.42 8.06 -7.60
CA HIS A 229 -9.38 7.23 -6.89
C HIS A 229 -9.07 5.72 -7.01
N ILE A 230 -9.42 4.93 -5.99
CA ILE A 230 -9.10 3.50 -5.94
C ILE A 230 -9.77 2.69 -7.07
N ASP A 231 -10.99 3.09 -7.46
CA ASP A 231 -11.63 2.69 -8.70
C ASP A 231 -11.10 3.56 -9.85
N PRO A 232 -10.32 3.01 -10.80
CA PRO A 232 -9.73 3.78 -11.89
C PRO A 232 -10.76 4.50 -12.77
N ARG A 233 -12.00 4.01 -12.84
CA ARG A 233 -13.09 4.64 -13.62
C ARG A 233 -13.55 5.96 -13.02
N LEU A 234 -13.29 6.17 -11.74
CA LEU A 234 -13.62 7.39 -10.99
C LEU A 234 -12.37 8.25 -10.71
N ALA A 235 -11.18 7.83 -11.16
CA ALA A 235 -9.93 8.55 -10.93
C ALA A 235 -9.90 9.89 -11.70
N ALA A 236 -9.25 10.91 -11.14
CA ALA A 236 -9.14 12.22 -11.76
C ALA A 236 -8.40 12.13 -13.12
N ALA A 237 -8.79 12.96 -14.08
CA ALA A 237 -8.12 13.04 -15.37
C ALA A 237 -6.62 13.33 -15.17
N GLY A 238 -5.76 12.57 -15.88
CA GLY A 238 -4.30 12.70 -15.78
C GLY A 238 -3.65 12.05 -14.55
N SER A 239 -4.42 11.59 -13.55
CA SER A 239 -3.84 10.85 -12.42
C SER A 239 -3.32 9.48 -12.86
N LEU A 240 -2.37 8.91 -12.11
CA LEU A 240 -1.74 7.63 -12.48
C LEU A 240 -2.74 6.51 -12.79
N ARG A 241 -3.72 6.27 -11.91
CA ARG A 241 -4.73 5.22 -12.10
C ARG A 241 -5.63 5.50 -13.31
N ARG A 242 -5.93 6.76 -13.61
CA ARG A 242 -6.68 7.12 -14.82
C ARG A 242 -5.86 6.85 -16.08
N LEU A 243 -4.59 7.26 -16.09
CA LEU A 243 -3.69 7.01 -17.21
C LEU A 243 -3.53 5.51 -17.50
N LEU A 244 -3.37 4.71 -16.44
CA LEU A 244 -3.30 3.24 -16.53
C LEU A 244 -4.59 2.63 -17.10
N TYR A 245 -5.76 3.08 -16.62
CA TYR A 245 -7.07 2.67 -17.12
C TYR A 245 -7.24 2.97 -18.61
N GLU A 246 -6.85 4.16 -19.05
CA GLU A 246 -6.98 4.61 -20.44
C GLU A 246 -6.01 3.89 -21.38
N ALA A 247 -4.79 3.59 -20.92
CA ALA A 247 -3.77 2.89 -21.71
C ALA A 247 -4.16 1.43 -22.02
N ARG A 248 -5.03 0.82 -21.21
CA ARG A 248 -5.49 -0.58 -21.36
C ARG A 248 -4.31 -1.56 -21.50
N LEU A 249 -3.35 -1.46 -20.58
CA LEU A 249 -2.09 -2.23 -20.63
C LEU A 249 -2.28 -3.76 -20.67
N HIS A 250 -3.43 -4.27 -20.27
CA HIS A 250 -3.74 -5.70 -20.28
C HIS A 250 -5.23 -5.97 -20.56
N SER A 251 -5.56 -7.24 -20.81
CA SER A 251 -6.91 -7.72 -21.08
C SER A 251 -7.82 -7.80 -19.85
N ASN A 252 -7.27 -7.90 -18.64
CA ASN A 252 -8.08 -7.90 -17.42
C ASN A 252 -8.83 -6.56 -17.24
N PRO A 253 -10.03 -6.57 -16.63
CA PRO A 253 -10.72 -5.35 -16.29
C PRO A 253 -9.90 -4.56 -15.26
N TRP A 254 -9.75 -3.26 -15.52
CA TRP A 254 -9.25 -2.31 -14.53
C TRP A 254 -10.36 -2.05 -13.51
N ASP A 255 -10.21 -2.64 -12.34
CA ASP A 255 -11.15 -2.59 -11.22
C ASP A 255 -10.41 -2.22 -9.91
N ILE A 256 -11.09 -2.30 -8.76
CA ILE A 256 -10.49 -1.97 -7.46
C ILE A 256 -9.32 -2.91 -7.12
N ALA A 257 -9.39 -4.19 -7.51
CA ALA A 257 -8.33 -5.15 -7.27
C ALA A 257 -7.13 -4.90 -8.21
N HIS A 258 -7.41 -4.58 -9.49
CA HIS A 258 -6.46 -4.31 -10.56
C HIS A 258 -6.44 -2.82 -10.92
N ASN A 259 -6.07 -1.98 -9.98
CA ASN A 259 -5.96 -0.53 -10.17
C ASN A 259 -4.53 -0.06 -10.45
N GLY A 260 -3.57 -0.98 -10.58
CA GLY A 260 -2.19 -0.73 -11.00
C GLY A 260 -1.29 0.00 -10.01
N ALA A 261 -1.83 0.67 -8.99
CA ALA A 261 -1.02 1.45 -8.06
C ALA A 261 -1.45 1.30 -6.59
N HIS A 262 -0.46 1.21 -5.72
CA HIS A 262 -0.56 1.46 -4.28
C HIS A 262 0.06 2.83 -3.96
N ILE A 263 -0.45 3.48 -2.92
CA ILE A 263 0.10 4.70 -2.34
C ILE A 263 -0.06 4.63 -0.82
N SER A 264 0.97 5.06 -0.07
CA SER A 264 0.87 5.19 1.40
C SER A 264 -0.32 6.07 1.80
N ALA A 265 -0.98 5.76 2.92
CA ALA A 265 -2.15 6.51 3.38
C ALA A 265 -1.80 7.79 4.15
N GLY A 266 -0.60 7.84 4.75
CA GLY A 266 -0.11 8.98 5.54
C GLY A 266 1.39 8.90 5.85
N PRO A 267 1.92 9.89 6.61
CA PRO A 267 3.37 10.07 6.83
C PRO A 267 4.07 8.87 7.47
N PHE A 268 3.55 8.35 8.58
CA PHE A 268 4.21 7.26 9.31
C PHE A 268 4.14 5.92 8.59
N GLU A 269 3.03 5.67 7.88
CA GLU A 269 2.94 4.49 7.02
C GLU A 269 3.95 4.60 5.87
N ALA A 270 4.11 5.78 5.26
CA ALA A 270 5.13 5.99 4.22
C ALA A 270 6.55 5.78 4.74
N ILE A 271 6.91 6.33 5.91
CA ILE A 271 8.21 6.11 6.54
C ILE A 271 8.47 4.62 6.73
N SER A 272 7.50 3.90 7.31
CA SER A 272 7.61 2.47 7.55
C SER A 272 7.80 1.68 6.26
N GLN A 273 7.00 1.96 5.22
CA GLN A 273 7.08 1.23 3.97
C GLN A 273 8.38 1.54 3.21
N ILE A 274 8.79 2.81 3.13
CA ILE A 274 10.05 3.23 2.48
C ILE A 274 11.24 2.54 3.16
N SER A 275 11.27 2.52 4.49
CA SER A 275 12.37 1.93 5.25
C SER A 275 12.51 0.41 5.07
N GLN A 276 11.43 -0.28 4.70
CA GLN A 276 11.42 -1.74 4.52
C GLN A 276 11.61 -2.15 3.04
N ILE A 277 11.31 -1.26 2.09
CA ILE A 277 11.38 -1.55 0.65
C ILE A 277 12.70 -1.09 0.04
N PHE A 278 13.30 0.00 0.52
CA PHE A 278 14.55 0.55 0.01
C PHE A 278 15.76 0.02 0.80
N PRO A 279 16.97 -0.05 0.20
CA PRO A 279 18.16 -0.49 0.92
C PRO A 279 18.45 0.45 2.10
N ALA A 280 18.94 -0.09 3.22
CA ALA A 280 19.08 0.65 4.48
C ALA A 280 19.76 2.03 4.33
N ALA A 281 20.84 2.13 3.54
CA ALA A 281 21.53 3.39 3.30
C ALA A 281 20.64 4.42 2.58
N ALA A 282 19.90 4.00 1.55
CA ALA A 282 18.96 4.87 0.83
C ALA A 282 17.76 5.23 1.70
N ALA A 283 17.19 4.24 2.41
CA ALA A 283 16.09 4.44 3.34
C ALA A 283 16.42 5.51 4.38
N GLN A 284 17.59 5.44 5.02
CA GLN A 284 18.02 6.41 6.02
C GLN A 284 18.04 7.84 5.47
N GLU A 285 18.48 8.02 4.23
CA GLU A 285 18.49 9.33 3.55
C GLU A 285 17.06 9.77 3.15
N LEU A 286 16.21 8.84 2.72
CA LEU A 286 14.86 9.10 2.25
C LEU A 286 13.87 9.42 3.38
N VAL A 287 14.00 8.79 4.55
CA VAL A 287 13.11 9.05 5.69
C VAL A 287 13.71 10.07 6.66
N ALA A 288 15.03 10.04 6.90
CA ALA A 288 15.72 10.89 7.88
C ALA A 288 15.17 10.78 9.32
N TRP A 289 14.83 9.56 9.76
CA TRP A 289 14.39 9.26 11.12
C TRP A 289 15.48 8.53 11.93
N ASP A 290 15.41 8.65 13.25
CA ASP A 290 16.25 7.86 14.16
C ASP A 290 15.87 6.37 14.11
N ASN A 291 16.85 5.48 14.30
CA ASN A 291 16.63 4.03 14.19
C ASN A 291 15.67 3.48 15.26
N ASP A 292 15.72 4.01 16.48
CA ASP A 292 14.85 3.54 17.57
C ASP A 292 13.40 3.97 17.34
N ASP A 293 13.21 5.22 16.91
CA ASP A 293 11.89 5.74 16.53
C ASP A 293 11.35 5.00 15.30
N LEU A 294 12.19 4.67 14.33
CA LEU A 294 11.80 3.91 13.15
C LEU A 294 11.32 2.50 13.52
N ALA A 295 12.04 1.80 14.39
CA ALA A 295 11.64 0.48 14.87
C ALA A 295 10.31 0.52 15.65
N LEU A 296 10.07 1.59 16.41
CA LEU A 296 8.79 1.84 17.07
C LEU A 296 7.67 2.10 16.05
N ILE A 297 7.88 3.01 15.10
CA ILE A 297 6.92 3.37 14.05
C ILE A 297 6.49 2.14 13.25
N GLN A 298 7.45 1.30 12.82
CA GLN A 298 7.19 0.09 12.05
C GLN A 298 6.25 -0.90 12.75
N ARG A 299 6.13 -0.84 14.07
CA ARG A 299 5.21 -1.67 14.86
C ARG A 299 3.80 -1.10 14.94
N ASN A 300 3.57 0.06 14.33
CA ASN A 300 2.30 0.80 14.32
C ASN A 300 1.66 0.86 15.71
N PRO A 301 2.34 1.52 16.67
CA PRO A 301 1.92 1.53 18.06
C PRO A 301 0.56 2.21 18.22
N LEU A 302 -0.11 1.94 19.34
CA LEU A 302 -1.27 2.71 19.73
C LEU A 302 -0.81 4.07 20.28
N VAL A 303 -1.42 5.13 19.79
CA VAL A 303 -1.20 6.50 20.27
C VAL A 303 -2.50 7.09 20.79
N THR A 304 -2.38 7.93 21.83
CA THR A 304 -3.52 8.53 22.50
C THR A 304 -3.49 10.06 22.35
N ARG A 305 -4.33 10.58 21.46
CA ARG A 305 -4.67 12.02 21.45
C ARG A 305 -5.37 12.36 22.76
N ALA A 306 -5.15 13.56 23.29
CA ALA A 306 -5.81 13.99 24.52
C ALA A 306 -7.33 13.73 24.41
N GLN A 307 -7.90 13.02 25.40
CA GLN A 307 -9.33 12.69 25.53
C GLN A 307 -9.88 11.63 24.55
N ASN A 308 -9.06 10.99 23.72
CA ASN A 308 -9.49 9.94 22.79
C ASN A 308 -9.10 8.53 23.26
N ASN A 309 -9.78 7.51 22.73
CA ASN A 309 -9.34 6.13 22.86
C ASN A 309 -8.02 5.91 22.10
N PRO A 310 -7.11 5.05 22.60
CA PRO A 310 -5.90 4.68 21.86
C PRO A 310 -6.26 4.06 20.51
N ALA A 311 -5.58 4.50 19.46
CA ALA A 311 -5.74 3.99 18.10
C ALA A 311 -4.38 3.83 17.41
N PRO A 312 -4.25 2.95 16.41
CA PRO A 312 -2.98 2.74 15.70
C PRO A 312 -2.43 4.03 15.10
N LEU A 313 -1.13 4.25 15.20
CA LEU A 313 -0.45 5.45 14.71
C LEU A 313 -0.80 5.75 13.24
N TYR A 314 -0.81 4.72 12.38
CA TYR A 314 -1.09 4.92 10.94
C TYR A 314 -2.53 5.35 10.68
N GLU A 315 -3.49 4.89 11.51
CA GLU A 315 -4.88 5.32 11.41
C GLU A 315 -5.04 6.76 11.88
N VAL A 316 -4.41 7.11 13.01
CA VAL A 316 -4.48 8.46 13.58
C VAL A 316 -3.77 9.49 12.71
N THR A 317 -2.86 9.06 11.84
CA THR A 317 -2.09 9.94 10.93
C THR A 317 -2.43 9.73 9.45
N GLU A 318 -3.48 8.97 9.13
CA GLU A 318 -3.99 8.88 7.77
C GLU A 318 -4.42 10.27 7.28
N LEU A 319 -3.94 10.68 6.11
CA LEU A 319 -4.22 11.98 5.48
C LEU A 319 -3.79 13.22 6.28
N VAL A 320 -3.04 13.05 7.37
CA VAL A 320 -2.51 14.15 8.17
C VAL A 320 -1.23 14.68 7.52
N GLU A 321 -1.04 16.00 7.51
CA GLU A 321 0.19 16.60 7.00
C GLU A 321 1.42 16.12 7.80
N THR A 322 2.56 15.98 7.13
CA THR A 322 3.78 15.40 7.72
C THR A 322 4.17 16.08 9.04
N ASN A 323 4.20 17.43 9.07
CA ASN A 323 4.57 18.17 10.27
C ASN A 323 3.58 18.00 11.43
N ASP A 324 2.28 17.92 11.14
CA ASP A 324 1.25 17.72 12.14
C ASP A 324 1.30 16.30 12.71
N ALA A 325 1.55 15.31 11.84
CA ALA A 325 1.74 13.93 12.26
C ALA A 325 2.98 13.79 13.17
N TYR A 326 4.08 14.45 12.81
CA TYR A 326 5.32 14.41 13.60
C TYR A 326 5.11 15.07 14.96
N SER A 327 4.49 16.26 14.97
CA SER A 327 4.16 16.97 16.22
C SER A 327 3.27 16.13 17.14
N LEU A 328 2.30 15.41 16.57
CA LEU A 328 1.45 14.48 17.32
C LEU A 328 2.27 13.33 17.94
N PHE A 329 3.20 12.75 17.18
CA PHE A 329 4.03 11.65 17.66
C PHE A 329 4.94 12.11 18.79
N ASP A 330 5.60 13.26 18.63
CA ASP A 330 6.46 13.86 19.65
C ASP A 330 5.70 14.20 20.92
N ASP A 331 4.50 14.79 20.80
CA ASP A 331 3.61 15.05 21.95
C ASP A 331 3.19 13.74 22.65
N CYS A 332 2.77 12.72 21.89
CA CYS A 332 2.45 11.42 22.46
C CYS A 332 3.66 10.81 23.17
N ARG A 333 4.86 10.94 22.59
CA ARG A 333 6.11 10.42 23.18
C ARG A 333 6.45 11.14 24.48
N ALA A 334 6.42 12.47 24.48
CA ALA A 334 6.71 13.30 25.65
C ALA A 334 5.75 13.02 26.83
N ARG A 335 4.50 12.65 26.53
CA ARG A 335 3.48 12.30 27.54
C ARG A 335 3.48 10.82 27.93
N GLY A 336 4.34 9.97 27.36
CA GLY A 336 4.32 8.53 27.59
C GLY A 336 3.04 7.85 27.07
N ALA A 337 2.40 8.42 26.06
CA ALA A 337 1.11 8.01 25.50
C ALA A 337 1.24 7.13 24.24
N ILE A 338 2.42 6.54 24.02
CA ILE A 338 2.69 5.55 22.97
C ILE A 338 2.78 4.17 23.63
N VAL A 339 1.88 3.27 23.24
CA VAL A 339 1.82 1.91 23.76
C VAL A 339 1.92 0.94 22.61
N LEU A 340 2.85 0.00 22.72
CA LEU A 340 2.91 -1.11 21.77
C LEU A 340 1.66 -1.97 21.97
N ASP A 341 0.95 -2.27 20.88
CA ASP A 341 -0.11 -3.28 20.88
C ASP A 341 0.52 -4.67 21.04
N THR A 342 1.04 -4.94 22.24
CA THR A 342 1.37 -6.30 22.67
C THR A 342 0.03 -6.94 22.93
N ALA A 343 -0.56 -7.52 21.88
CA ALA A 343 -1.74 -8.36 22.02
C ALA A 343 -1.55 -9.23 23.28
N ARG A 344 -2.50 -9.09 24.23
CA ARG A 344 -2.47 -9.78 25.51
C ARG A 344 -2.18 -11.27 25.26
N PRO A 345 -1.39 -11.96 26.12
CA PRO A 345 -1.27 -13.41 26.02
C PRO A 345 -2.69 -14.00 26.00
N HIS A 346 -2.95 -14.87 25.03
CA HIS A 346 -4.19 -15.65 24.96
C HIS A 346 -4.50 -16.16 26.37
N ARG A 347 -5.63 -15.75 26.95
CA ARG A 347 -6.21 -16.57 28.01
C ARG A 347 -6.63 -17.86 27.32
N PRO A 348 -6.06 -19.02 27.72
CA PRO A 348 -6.37 -20.31 27.11
C PRO A 348 -7.85 -20.66 27.22
#